data_AF-Q91497-F1
#
_entry.id   AF-Q91497-F1
#
_cell.length_a   1.000
_cell.length_b   1.000
_cell.length_c   1.000
_cell.angle_alpha   90.00
_cell.angle_beta   90.00
_cell.angle_gamma   90.00
#
_symmetry.space_group_name_H-M   'P 1'
#
loop_
_entity.id
_entity.type
_entity.pdbx_description
1 polymer ?
#
loop_
_entity_poly.entity_id
_entity_poly.type
_entity_poly.pdbx_seq_one_letter_code
_entity_poly.pdbx_strand_id
1 'polypeptide(L)'
;GTMSPEAFLQEAQVMKKLRHEKLVQLYAVVSEEPIYIVTEFMDQGSLLEFLKGQYSPMLRLPQLVDFASQIASGMAYVERMNYVHRDLRAANILVGDNLVC
;
A
#
# COMPACT_ATOMS: atom_id res chain seq x y z
N GLY A 1 -15.02 10.92 8.56
CA GLY A 1 -16.36 11.14 7.96
C GLY A 1 -16.79 9.84 7.35
N THR A 2 -18.02 9.40 7.61
CA THR A 2 -18.54 8.15 7.04
C THR A 2 -18.72 8.33 5.53
N MET A 3 -17.96 7.55 4.75
CA MET A 3 -18.09 7.48 3.30
C MET A 3 -19.37 6.71 2.96
N SER A 4 -20.14 7.14 1.96
CA SER A 4 -21.29 6.35 1.51
C SER A 4 -20.83 5.07 0.78
N PRO A 5 -21.61 3.97 0.81
CA PRO A 5 -21.27 2.76 0.07
C PRO A 5 -21.05 2.98 -1.43
N GLU A 6 -21.79 3.92 -2.04
CA GLU A 6 -21.63 4.29 -3.45
C GLU A 6 -20.28 4.96 -3.73
N ALA A 7 -19.88 5.92 -2.88
CA ALA A 7 -18.58 6.58 -3.01
C ALA A 7 -17.42 5.59 -2.80
N PHE A 8 -17.56 4.69 -1.83
CA PHE A 8 -16.61 3.61 -1.59
C PHE A 8 -16.46 2.68 -2.81
N LEU A 9 -17.57 2.24 -3.39
CA LEU A 9 -17.55 1.38 -4.58
C LEU A 9 -16.90 2.07 -5.79
N GLN A 10 -17.13 3.38 -5.96
CA GLN A 10 -16.45 4.16 -7.00
C GLN A 10 -14.94 4.23 -6.78
N GLU A 11 -14.48 4.49 -5.56
CA GLU A 11 -13.04 4.48 -5.23
C GLU A 11 -12.43 3.08 -5.39
N ALA A 12 -13.14 2.02 -4.97
CA ALA A 12 -12.71 0.64 -5.15
C ALA A 12 -12.56 0.26 -6.63
N GLN A 13 -13.45 0.74 -7.52
CA GLN A 13 -13.31 0.52 -8.96
C GLN A 13 -12.07 1.19 -9.55
N VAL A 14 -11.69 2.36 -9.04
CA VAL A 14 -10.44 3.04 -9.40
C VAL A 14 -9.25 2.21 -8.91
N MET A 15 -9.22 1.85 -7.63
CA MET A 15 -8.13 1.07 -7.03
C MET A 15 -7.90 -0.25 -7.76
N LYS A 16 -8.98 -0.94 -8.17
CA LYS A 16 -8.89 -2.20 -8.94
C LYS A 16 -8.19 -2.05 -10.30
N LYS A 17 -8.24 -0.86 -10.92
CA LYS A 17 -7.60 -0.57 -12.21
C LYS A 17 -6.13 -0.20 -12.06
N LEU A 18 -5.70 0.24 -10.88
CA LEU A 18 -4.30 0.52 -10.59
C LEU A 18 -3.56 -0.80 -10.39
N ARG A 19 -2.73 -1.18 -11.36
CA ARG A 19 -1.92 -2.41 -11.32
C ARG A 19 -0.46 -2.07 -11.50
N HIS A 20 0.31 -2.25 -10.45
CA HIS A 20 1.75 -1.99 -10.43
C HIS A 20 2.40 -2.88 -9.37
N GLU A 21 3.62 -3.35 -9.61
CA GLU A 21 4.33 -4.27 -8.70
C GLU A 21 4.62 -3.67 -7.30
N LYS A 22 4.56 -2.34 -7.18
CA LYS A 22 4.77 -1.58 -5.93
C LYS A 22 3.48 -0.93 -5.39
N LEU A 23 2.33 -1.50 -5.74
CA LEU A 23 1.03 -1.10 -5.20
C LEU A 23 0.28 -2.35 -4.78
N VAL A 24 -0.19 -2.34 -3.53
CA VAL A 24 -1.00 -3.44 -2.97
C VAL A 24 -2.26 -3.64 -3.82
N GLN A 25 -2.38 -4.83 -4.41
CA GLN A 25 -3.47 -5.17 -5.31
C GLN A 25 -4.77 -5.37 -4.53
N LEU A 26 -5.80 -4.60 -4.91
CA LEU A 26 -7.17 -4.85 -4.48
C LEU A 26 -7.75 -6.04 -5.25
N TYR A 27 -8.17 -7.09 -4.54
CA TYR A 27 -8.81 -8.28 -5.11
C TYR A 27 -10.34 -8.13 -5.14
N ALA A 28 -10.94 -7.79 -4.00
CA ALA A 28 -12.38 -7.71 -3.86
C ALA A 28 -12.79 -6.70 -2.78
N VAL A 29 -14.06 -6.33 -2.80
CA VAL A 29 -14.70 -5.55 -1.74
C VAL A 29 -16.05 -6.17 -1.39
N VAL A 30 -16.41 -6.11 -0.11
CA VAL A 30 -17.77 -6.35 0.38
C VAL A 30 -18.32 -4.99 0.76
N SER A 31 -19.34 -4.52 0.03
CA SER A 31 -19.88 -3.16 0.17
C SER A 31 -21.03 -3.05 1.17
N GLU A 32 -21.55 -4.18 1.65
CA GLU A 32 -22.50 -4.21 2.77
C GLU A 32 -21.76 -3.94 4.08
N GLU A 33 -22.42 -3.30 5.05
CA GLU A 33 -21.77 -2.99 6.33
C GLU A 33 -21.65 -4.25 7.23
N PRO A 34 -20.48 -4.46 7.89
CA PRO A 34 -19.27 -3.65 7.81
C PRO A 34 -18.52 -3.87 6.50
N ILE A 35 -17.99 -2.80 5.90
CA ILE A 35 -17.26 -2.87 4.63
C ILE A 35 -15.97 -3.70 4.81
N TYR A 36 -15.72 -4.63 3.89
CA TYR A 36 -14.44 -5.35 3.82
C TYR A 36 -13.68 -5.00 2.55
N ILE A 37 -12.36 -4.88 2.68
CA ILE A 37 -11.41 -4.68 1.58
C ILE A 37 -10.49 -5.91 1.57
N VAL A 38 -10.52 -6.67 0.48
CA VAL A 38 -9.68 -7.85 0.29
C VAL A 38 -8.53 -7.50 -0.62
N THR A 39 -7.30 -7.55 -0.09
CA THR A 39 -6.06 -7.22 -0.79
C THR A 39 -5.10 -8.39 -0.77
N GLU A 40 -3.97 -8.26 -1.49
CA GLU A 40 -2.85 -9.18 -1.30
C GLU A 40 -2.29 -9.13 0.13
N PHE A 41 -1.83 -10.30 0.60
CA PHE A 41 -1.26 -10.43 1.93
C PHE A 41 0.25 -10.14 1.88
N MET A 42 0.69 -9.22 2.73
CA MET A 42 2.08 -8.81 2.90
C MET A 42 2.53 -9.23 4.29
N ASP A 43 3.43 -10.21 4.35
CA ASP A 43 3.71 -11.03 5.53
C ASP A 43 4.55 -10.33 6.61
N GLN A 44 5.27 -9.26 6.25
CA GLN A 44 6.09 -8.48 7.19
C GLN A 44 5.35 -7.26 7.78
N GLY A 45 4.06 -7.09 7.43
CA GLY A 45 3.22 -6.02 7.99
C GLY A 45 3.59 -4.64 7.47
N SER A 46 3.34 -3.60 8.28
CA SER A 46 3.61 -2.22 7.86
C SER A 46 5.10 -1.88 7.92
N LEU A 47 5.58 -1.02 7.01
CA LEU A 47 6.96 -0.53 7.02
C LEU A 47 7.28 0.19 8.34
N LEU A 48 6.30 0.88 8.94
CA LEU A 48 6.47 1.51 10.25
C LEU A 48 6.82 0.50 11.35
N GLU A 49 6.11 -0.63 11.42
CA GLU A 49 6.37 -1.70 12.37
C GLU A 49 7.67 -2.42 12.03
N PHE A 50 7.91 -2.68 10.76
CA PHE A 50 9.14 -3.30 10.27
C PHE A 50 10.39 -2.50 10.68
N LEU A 51 10.38 -1.18 10.50
CA LEU A 51 11.47 -0.27 10.88
C LEU A 51 11.68 -0.15 12.39
N LYS A 52 10.68 -0.49 13.21
CA LYS A 52 10.76 -0.49 14.68
C LYS A 52 10.95 -1.90 15.27
N GLY A 53 10.81 -2.92 14.44
CA GLY A 53 10.81 -4.31 14.84
C GLY A 53 12.22 -4.86 15.05
N GLN A 54 12.26 -6.16 15.31
CA GLN A 54 13.50 -6.90 15.61
C GLN A 54 14.57 -6.82 14.51
N TYR A 55 14.19 -6.55 13.27
CA TYR A 55 15.11 -6.44 12.13
C TYR A 55 15.72 -5.04 11.98
N SER A 56 15.22 -4.04 12.70
CA SER A 56 15.69 -2.65 12.62
C SER A 56 17.21 -2.49 12.77
N PRO A 57 17.89 -3.15 13.73
CA PRO A 57 19.35 -3.02 13.89
C PRO A 57 20.17 -3.57 12.71
N MET A 58 19.57 -4.42 11.86
CA MET A 58 20.22 -5.02 10.69
C MET A 58 20.07 -4.17 9.42
N LEU A 59 19.13 -3.22 9.41
CA LEU A 59 18.88 -2.36 8.27
C LEU A 59 19.99 -1.31 8.16
N ARG A 60 20.61 -1.25 6.97
CA ARG A 60 21.60 -0.24 6.62
C ARG A 60 21.02 0.71 5.58
N LEU A 61 21.72 1.82 5.37
CA LEU A 61 21.31 2.86 4.44
C LEU A 61 20.94 2.33 3.04
N PRO A 62 21.65 1.34 2.44
CA PRO A 62 21.26 0.79 1.14
C PRO A 62 19.85 0.19 1.12
N GLN A 63 19.44 -0.56 2.15
CA GLN A 63 18.08 -1.10 2.22
C GLN A 63 17.02 0.00 2.40
N LEU A 64 17.33 1.04 3.18
CA LEU A 64 16.40 2.16 3.38
C LEU A 64 16.20 2.97 2.09
N VAL A 65 17.28 3.17 1.32
CA VAL A 65 17.21 3.81 0.00
C VAL A 65 16.44 2.94 -0.98
N ASP A 66 16.61 1.62 -0.93
CA ASP A 66 15.87 0.69 -1.77
C ASP A 66 14.36 0.75 -1.49
N PHE A 67 13.93 0.71 -0.21
CA PHE A 67 12.52 0.93 0.15
C PHE A 67 11.99 2.26 -0.39
N ALA A 68 12.75 3.36 -0.24
CA ALA A 68 12.33 4.67 -0.75
C ALA A 68 12.18 4.66 -2.29
N SER A 69 13.08 3.98 -3.00
CA SER A 69 13.03 3.81 -4.45
C SER A 69 11.81 3.00 -4.90
N GLN A 70 11.51 1.90 -4.21
CA GLN A 70 10.33 1.07 -4.48
C GLN A 70 9.02 1.85 -4.27
N ILE A 71 8.89 2.55 -3.14
CA ILE A 71 7.73 3.42 -2.85
C ILE A 71 7.59 4.52 -3.91
N ALA A 72 8.70 5.17 -4.28
CA ALA A 72 8.71 6.20 -5.32
C ALA A 72 8.28 5.64 -6.68
N SER A 73 8.65 4.41 -7.02
CA SER A 73 8.21 3.74 -8.25
C SER A 73 6.69 3.55 -8.28
N GLY A 74 6.09 3.06 -7.17
CA GLY A 74 4.64 2.96 -7.02
C GLY A 74 3.94 4.31 -7.13
N MET A 75 4.48 5.34 -6.47
CA MET A 75 3.91 6.70 -6.51
C MET A 75 4.07 7.38 -7.87
N ALA A 76 5.15 7.11 -8.61
CA ALA A 76 5.31 7.55 -9.98
C ALA A 76 4.26 6.93 -10.91
N TYR A 77 3.86 5.67 -10.67
CA TYR A 77 2.73 5.08 -11.38
C TYR A 77 1.40 5.77 -11.02
N VAL A 78 1.14 6.02 -9.73
CA VAL A 78 -0.05 6.76 -9.27
C VAL A 78 -0.15 8.14 -9.93
N GLU A 79 0.97 8.87 -10.01
CA GLU A 79 1.08 10.16 -10.71
C GLU A 79 0.76 10.03 -12.20
N ARG A 80 1.35 9.06 -12.92
CA ARG A 80 1.07 8.84 -14.36
C ARG A 80 -0.41 8.55 -14.63
N MET A 81 -1.11 7.95 -13.68
CA MET A 81 -2.53 7.65 -13.77
C MET A 81 -3.42 8.83 -13.33
N ASN A 82 -2.84 9.98 -12.98
CA ASN A 82 -3.51 11.19 -12.47
C ASN A 82 -4.32 10.95 -11.19
N TYR A 83 -3.81 10.11 -10.28
CA TYR A 83 -4.39 9.86 -8.97
C TYR A 83 -3.56 10.45 -7.85
N VAL A 84 -4.19 10.58 -6.67
CA VAL A 84 -3.55 11.08 -5.46
C VAL A 84 -3.78 10.05 -4.35
N HIS A 85 -2.71 9.57 -3.71
CA HIS A 85 -2.80 8.58 -2.63
C HIS A 85 -3.49 9.13 -1.37
N ARG A 86 -3.34 10.44 -1.10
CA ARG A 86 -3.94 11.20 0.03
C ARG A 86 -3.46 10.86 1.45
N ASP A 87 -2.98 9.64 1.71
CA ASP A 87 -2.42 9.27 3.04
C ASP A 87 -1.10 8.48 2.92
N LEU A 88 -0.10 9.03 2.22
CA LEU A 88 1.19 8.36 2.03
C LEU A 88 2.06 8.53 3.29
N ARG A 89 2.35 7.43 3.98
CA ARG A 89 3.20 7.36 5.18
C ARG A 89 3.63 5.92 5.44
N ALA A 90 4.68 5.71 6.25
CA ALA A 90 5.22 4.38 6.52
C ALA A 90 4.21 3.37 7.12
N ALA A 91 3.15 3.85 7.78
CA ALA A 91 2.08 3.00 8.30
C ALA A 91 1.19 2.39 7.19
N ASN A 92 1.15 3.00 6.01
CA ASN A 92 0.37 2.56 4.85
C ASN A 92 1.24 1.96 3.73
N ILE A 93 2.52 1.72 4.01
CA ILE A 93 3.40 0.91 3.16
C ILE A 93 3.47 -0.46 3.79
N LEU A 94 3.28 -1.52 3.01
CA LEU A 94 3.38 -2.90 3.47
C LEU A 94 4.69 -3.52 2.96
N VAL A 95 5.27 -4.41 3.74
CA VAL A 95 6.51 -5.10 3.40
C VAL A 95 6.20 -6.59 3.22
N GLY A 96 6.70 -7.15 2.12
CA GLY A 96 6.60 -8.56 1.79
C GLY A 96 7.96 -9.25 1.80
N ASP A 97 7.97 -10.46 1.25
CA ASP A 97 9.19 -11.25 1.05
C ASP A 97 10.28 -10.46 0.32
N ASN A 98 11.54 -10.80 0.63
CA ASN A 98 12.73 -10.20 0.02
C ASN A 98 12.80 -8.67 0.10
N LEU A 99 12.19 -8.07 1.14
CA LEU A 99 12.17 -6.61 1.36
C LEU A 99 11.49 -5.85 0.21
N VAL A 100 10.51 -6.47 -0.43
CA VAL A 100 9.66 -5.82 -1.43
C VAL A 100 8.58 -5.01 -0.72
N CYS A 101 8.39 -3.73 -1.11
CA CYS A 101 7.32 -2.88 -0.60
C CYS A 101 6.72 -1.98 -1.68
#